data_AF-A0A0J9VB10-F1
#
_entry.id   AF-A0A0J9VB10-F1
#
_cell.length_a   1.000
_cell.length_b   1.000
_cell.length_c   1.000
_cell.angle_alpha   90.00
_cell.angle_beta   90.00
_cell.angle_gamma   90.00
#
_symmetry.space_group_name_H-M   'P 1'
#
loop_
_entity.id
_entity.type
_entity.pdbx_description
1 polymer ?
#
loop_
_entity_poly.entity_id
_entity_poly.type
_entity_poly.pdbx_seq_one_letter_code
_entity_poly.pdbx_strand_id
1 'polypeptide(L)'
;MVIELGSGNLRKVCLLLQAFEELKKPIQYFALDLSLKELERTLAQVPEFKYVSCHGLHGTYDDGREWLKHPSLTSRSKCIIHLGSSIGNFTRDGAADFLGGFAEVLTPSDSMIVAVDSCSNPAQVYHAYNDSKGVTHQFVLNGLQNANEILGEEAFNTDEWRVIGEYVYDVEGGRHQAFLSPTRPTDALGSRVLPHERIEIEQSLKYSEAEKDKLWKLAGLTEMGRWSRGDEYGLHFLQKSSMPFSRIPSLYAAEPLPTVQDWKALWKAWDVVTKDMMPDEELQEKPIKLRNACIFYLGHIPTFLDIQLTKTTGNAPTEPATYYSIFERGIDPDVDNPEHCHTHSEIPDEWPLVQEIMIYQDRVRSRLQNLYKNGQDKISRDIGRAIWVGFEHELMHIETLLYMMLQSDRTLPPPHTVQPDFAKLAQQAHEARVPNQWFDVPEQTITLGMDDPEDGTDNSRHFGWDNEKPERQTKVHAFRAQGRAITNEEYAQYLYNSKIEHIPASWSSVTNAYTNGATNGSHANGNSNGYSNGNGHHASQVPDSFIQDKFVKTVYGLVPLKYALDWPVFASYDELAGCAAWMGGRIPTFEEAKSIYAHVNKQKRAEAERTLSKTVPAVNG
;
A
#
# COMPACT_ATOMS: atom_id res chain seq x y z
N MET A 1 -22.04 1.75 13.19
CA MET A 1 -21.74 1.14 14.51
C MET A 1 -20.33 1.54 14.91
N VAL A 2 -20.05 1.82 16.18
CA VAL A 2 -18.72 2.19 16.68
C VAL A 2 -18.34 1.23 17.80
N ILE A 3 -17.14 0.64 17.74
CA ILE A 3 -16.62 -0.29 18.75
C ILE A 3 -15.30 0.25 19.28
N GLU A 4 -15.17 0.51 20.57
CA GLU A 4 -13.89 0.87 21.19
C GLU A 4 -13.23 -0.37 21.81
N LEU A 5 -12.01 -0.68 21.37
CA LEU A 5 -11.18 -1.76 21.89
C LEU A 5 -10.41 -1.27 23.12
N GLY A 6 -10.70 -1.84 24.29
CA GLY A 6 -10.05 -1.47 25.55
C GLY A 6 -10.56 -0.12 26.03
N SER A 7 -11.87 -0.04 26.22
CA SER A 7 -12.60 1.22 26.42
C SER A 7 -12.21 2.01 27.67
N GLY A 8 -11.64 1.33 28.67
CA GLY A 8 -11.10 1.98 29.87
C GLY A 8 -12.14 2.88 30.55
N ASN A 9 -11.78 4.13 30.84
CA ASN A 9 -12.66 5.05 31.58
C ASN A 9 -13.63 5.88 30.72
N LEU A 10 -13.73 5.62 29.41
CA LEU A 10 -14.60 6.32 28.45
C LEU A 10 -14.42 7.84 28.31
N ARG A 11 -13.45 8.46 29.01
CA ARG A 11 -13.31 9.93 29.02
C ARG A 11 -12.99 10.49 27.63
N LYS A 12 -12.16 9.79 26.87
CA LYS A 12 -11.76 10.20 25.52
C LYS A 12 -12.92 10.04 24.54
N VAL A 13 -13.56 8.87 24.53
CA VAL A 13 -14.63 8.56 23.58
C VAL A 13 -15.88 9.39 23.83
N CYS A 14 -16.18 9.80 25.06
CA CYS A 14 -17.34 10.65 25.36
C CYS A 14 -17.34 11.96 24.57
N LEU A 15 -16.17 12.53 24.25
CA LEU A 15 -16.08 13.72 23.38
C LEU A 15 -16.62 13.43 21.97
N LEU A 16 -16.30 12.25 21.43
CA LEU A 16 -16.79 11.81 20.13
C LEU A 16 -18.28 11.49 20.16
N LEU A 17 -18.76 10.84 21.24
CA LEU A 17 -20.17 10.53 21.42
C LEU A 17 -21.02 11.80 21.53
N GLN A 18 -20.54 12.81 22.27
CA GLN A 18 -21.18 14.13 22.34
C GLN A 18 -21.26 14.80 20.97
N ALA A 19 -20.19 14.76 20.17
CA ALA A 19 -20.21 15.30 18.82
C ALA A 19 -21.23 14.58 17.92
N PHE A 20 -21.38 13.25 18.03
CA PHE A 20 -22.42 12.52 17.30
C PHE A 20 -23.83 12.94 17.74
N GLU A 21 -24.04 13.11 19.05
CA GLU A 21 -25.30 13.57 19.61
C GLU A 21 -25.67 14.97 19.11
N GLU A 22 -24.73 15.93 19.14
CA GLU A 22 -24.92 17.30 18.65
C GLU A 22 -25.26 17.33 17.16
N LEU A 23 -24.62 16.46 16.37
CA LEU A 23 -24.92 16.27 14.95
C LEU A 23 -26.20 15.46 14.69
N LYS A 24 -26.89 14.99 15.74
CA LYS A 24 -28.10 14.15 15.68
C LYS A 24 -27.90 12.89 14.84
N LYS A 25 -26.68 12.35 14.82
CA LYS A 25 -26.34 11.15 14.05
C LYS A 25 -26.69 9.90 14.85
N PRO A 26 -27.62 9.05 14.36
CA PRO A 26 -28.00 7.85 15.07
C PRO A 26 -26.85 6.84 15.04
N ILE A 27 -26.23 6.57 16.19
CA ILE A 27 -25.13 5.60 16.29
C ILE A 27 -25.29 4.66 17.49
N GLN A 28 -24.75 3.45 17.34
CA GLN A 28 -24.60 2.50 18.43
C GLN A 28 -23.11 2.38 18.74
N TYR A 29 -22.76 2.70 19.98
CA TYR A 29 -21.43 2.63 20.54
C TYR A 29 -21.30 1.37 21.42
N PHE A 30 -20.23 0.61 21.23
CA PHE A 30 -19.92 -0.61 21.98
C PHE A 30 -18.55 -0.46 22.64
N ALA A 31 -18.54 -0.47 23.97
CA ALA A 31 -17.34 -0.48 24.79
C ALA A 31 -16.89 -1.93 25.02
N LEU A 32 -15.75 -2.35 24.47
CA LEU A 32 -15.18 -3.68 24.72
C LEU A 32 -14.13 -3.60 25.83
N ASP A 33 -14.33 -4.39 26.89
CA ASP A 33 -13.39 -4.46 28.01
C ASP A 33 -13.39 -5.84 28.69
N LEU A 34 -12.23 -6.19 29.28
CA LEU A 34 -12.03 -7.44 30.02
C LEU A 34 -12.61 -7.36 31.44
N SER A 35 -12.77 -6.15 31.99
CA SER A 35 -13.29 -5.94 33.34
C SER A 35 -14.78 -5.58 33.29
N LEU A 36 -15.65 -6.57 33.56
CA LEU A 36 -17.10 -6.33 33.66
C LEU A 36 -17.43 -5.20 34.66
N LYS A 37 -16.75 -5.17 35.80
CA LYS A 37 -16.94 -4.15 36.84
C LYS A 37 -16.61 -2.75 36.33
N GLU A 38 -15.52 -2.59 35.59
CA GLU A 38 -15.15 -1.28 35.03
C GLU A 38 -16.09 -0.88 33.89
N LEU A 39 -16.54 -1.84 33.07
CA LEU A 39 -17.50 -1.63 32.01
C LEU A 39 -18.84 -1.11 32.57
N GLU A 40 -19.39 -1.75 33.60
CA GLU A 40 -20.60 -1.31 34.30
C GLU A 40 -20.41 0.08 34.93
N ARG A 41 -19.29 0.28 35.64
CA ARG A 41 -18.99 1.54 36.32
C ARG A 41 -18.90 2.71 35.36
N THR A 42 -18.26 2.53 34.21
CA THR A 42 -17.98 3.60 33.25
C THR A 42 -19.18 3.91 32.37
N LEU A 43 -19.91 2.88 31.91
CA LEU A 43 -21.15 3.07 31.15
C LEU A 43 -22.24 3.77 31.98
N ALA A 44 -22.31 3.50 33.29
CA ALA A 44 -23.23 4.20 34.18
C ALA A 44 -22.94 5.72 34.33
N GLN A 45 -21.73 6.16 33.94
CA GLN A 45 -21.32 7.57 34.00
C GLN A 45 -21.52 8.31 32.67
N VAL A 46 -21.89 7.59 31.59
CA VAL A 46 -22.12 8.20 30.29
C VAL A 46 -23.40 9.06 30.33
N PRO A 47 -23.39 10.28 29.75
CA PRO A 47 -24.58 11.11 29.68
C PRO A 47 -25.74 10.41 28.96
N GLU A 48 -26.97 10.79 29.30
CA GLU A 48 -28.14 10.33 28.56
C GLU A 48 -28.17 11.00 27.18
N PHE A 49 -28.09 10.19 26.13
CA PHE A 49 -28.08 10.63 24.74
C PHE A 49 -29.36 10.21 24.02
N LYS A 50 -29.85 11.03 23.09
CA LYS A 50 -31.06 10.75 22.31
C LYS A 50 -30.76 10.01 21.01
N TYR A 51 -29.64 10.32 20.38
CA TYR A 51 -29.23 9.77 19.08
C TYR A 51 -28.10 8.73 19.22
N VAL A 52 -27.37 8.76 20.34
CA VAL A 52 -26.33 7.78 20.65
C VAL A 52 -26.85 6.74 21.64
N SER A 53 -26.65 5.45 21.37
CA SER A 53 -26.88 4.38 22.35
C SER A 53 -25.56 3.70 22.70
N CYS A 54 -25.28 3.52 23.99
CA CYS A 54 -24.04 2.91 24.50
C CYS A 54 -24.31 1.51 25.05
N HIS A 55 -23.44 0.56 24.70
CA HIS A 55 -23.54 -0.85 25.06
C HIS A 55 -22.19 -1.35 25.56
N GLY A 56 -22.21 -2.32 26.47
CA GLY A 56 -21.02 -3.01 26.92
C GLY A 56 -20.81 -4.35 26.22
N LEU A 57 -19.58 -4.65 25.84
CA LEU A 57 -19.11 -5.96 25.41
C LEU A 57 -18.06 -6.43 26.42
N HIS A 58 -18.40 -7.45 27.21
CA HIS A 58 -17.48 -8.04 28.17
C HIS A 58 -16.75 -9.22 27.50
N GLY A 59 -15.44 -9.10 27.36
CA GLY A 59 -14.62 -10.13 26.73
C GLY A 59 -13.24 -9.63 26.34
N THR A 60 -12.43 -10.57 25.83
CA THR A 60 -11.13 -10.28 25.22
C THR A 60 -11.30 -9.57 23.87
N TYR A 61 -10.19 -9.08 23.31
CA TYR A 61 -10.17 -8.61 21.93
C TYR A 61 -10.55 -9.70 20.93
N ASP A 62 -10.19 -10.95 21.21
CA ASP A 62 -10.53 -12.09 20.35
C ASP A 62 -12.03 -12.40 20.40
N ASP A 63 -12.66 -12.32 21.58
CA ASP A 63 -14.10 -12.46 21.73
C ASP A 63 -14.85 -11.36 20.97
N GLY A 64 -14.36 -10.12 21.06
CA GLY A 64 -14.91 -8.99 20.31
C GLY A 64 -14.78 -9.18 18.79
N ARG A 65 -13.63 -9.69 18.33
CA ARG A 65 -13.40 -10.01 16.91
C ARG A 65 -14.32 -11.14 16.44
N GLU A 66 -14.51 -12.18 17.22
CA GLU A 66 -15.41 -13.29 16.89
C GLU A 66 -16.87 -12.83 16.87
N TRP A 67 -17.28 -12.01 17.83
CA TRP A 67 -18.61 -11.41 17.86
C TRP A 67 -18.92 -10.62 16.58
N LEU A 68 -17.95 -9.86 16.04
CA LEU A 68 -18.10 -9.10 14.80
C LEU A 68 -18.35 -9.98 13.55
N LYS A 69 -18.02 -11.27 13.58
CA LYS A 69 -18.27 -12.20 12.48
C LYS A 69 -19.72 -12.67 12.39
N HIS A 70 -20.55 -12.37 13.40
CA HIS A 70 -21.93 -12.80 13.42
C HIS A 70 -22.70 -12.27 12.19
N PRO A 71 -23.47 -13.09 11.45
CA PRO A 71 -24.08 -12.68 10.18
C PRO A 71 -24.99 -11.44 10.25
N SER A 72 -25.58 -11.16 11.41
CA SER A 72 -26.40 -9.96 11.63
C SER A 72 -25.59 -8.67 11.73
N LEU A 73 -24.27 -8.76 11.90
CA LEU A 73 -23.35 -7.63 12.05
C LEU A 73 -22.48 -7.40 10.82
N THR A 74 -22.26 -8.43 10.00
CA THR A 74 -21.38 -8.34 8.82
C THR A 74 -21.85 -7.28 7.83
N SER A 75 -23.16 -7.17 7.60
CA SER A 75 -23.78 -6.18 6.70
C SER A 75 -23.87 -4.75 7.26
N ARG A 76 -23.52 -4.53 8.53
CA ARG A 76 -23.59 -3.21 9.17
C ARG A 76 -22.28 -2.46 8.97
N SER A 77 -22.37 -1.20 8.55
CA SER A 77 -21.21 -0.31 8.54
C SER A 77 -20.68 -0.09 9.95
N LYS A 78 -19.38 -0.32 10.13
CA LYS A 78 -18.72 -0.34 11.43
C LYS A 78 -17.41 0.44 11.42
N CYS A 79 -17.12 1.08 12.54
CA CYS A 79 -15.88 1.78 12.83
C CYS A 79 -15.29 1.20 14.12
N ILE A 80 -14.09 0.64 14.04
CA ILE A 80 -13.36 0.16 15.22
C ILE A 80 -12.45 1.28 15.70
N ILE A 81 -12.38 1.51 17.00
CA ILE A 81 -11.57 2.57 17.60
C ILE A 81 -10.62 1.95 18.62
N HIS A 82 -9.35 2.30 18.54
CA HIS A 82 -8.33 1.99 19.54
C HIS A 82 -7.64 3.29 19.97
N LEU A 83 -8.15 3.94 21.02
CA LEU A 83 -7.65 5.25 21.51
C LEU A 83 -6.52 5.13 22.54
N GLY A 84 -6.18 3.91 22.94
CA GLY A 84 -5.07 3.61 23.84
C GLY A 84 -3.73 3.74 23.12
N SER A 85 -2.69 4.15 23.86
CA SER A 85 -1.30 4.00 23.40
C SER A 85 -0.80 2.55 23.50
N SER A 86 -1.67 1.62 23.89
CA SER A 86 -1.39 0.19 24.06
C SER A 86 -1.02 -0.53 22.78
N ILE A 87 -1.21 0.10 21.61
CA ILE A 87 -0.65 -0.44 20.36
C ILE A 87 0.88 -0.57 20.43
N GLY A 88 1.55 0.30 21.21
CA GLY A 88 2.98 0.21 21.47
C GLY A 88 3.37 -0.89 22.46
N ASN A 89 2.42 -1.60 23.08
CA ASN A 89 2.73 -2.70 23.99
C ASN A 89 2.96 -4.02 23.25
N PHE A 90 2.62 -4.08 21.97
CA PHE A 90 2.93 -5.22 21.10
C PHE A 90 4.29 -5.03 20.47
N THR A 91 4.94 -6.13 20.07
CA THR A 91 6.04 -6.08 19.09
C THR A 91 5.56 -5.46 17.78
N ARG A 92 6.47 -5.06 16.89
CA ARG A 92 6.10 -4.45 15.60
C ARG A 92 5.17 -5.33 14.77
N ASP A 93 5.51 -6.61 14.68
CA ASP A 93 4.71 -7.59 13.94
C ASP A 93 3.43 -7.94 14.71
N GLY A 94 3.48 -8.06 16.04
CA GLY A 94 2.31 -8.31 16.87
C GLY A 94 1.26 -7.18 16.79
N ALA A 95 1.68 -5.92 16.67
CA ALA A 95 0.79 -4.79 16.45
C ALA A 95 0.10 -4.90 15.08
N ALA A 96 0.84 -5.32 14.04
CA ALA A 96 0.30 -5.52 12.71
C ALA A 96 -0.70 -6.68 12.68
N ASP A 97 -0.37 -7.81 13.31
CA ASP A 97 -1.26 -8.97 13.42
C ASP A 97 -2.54 -8.63 14.19
N PHE A 98 -2.41 -7.90 15.30
CA PHE A 98 -3.55 -7.43 16.09
C PHE A 98 -4.52 -6.59 15.25
N LEU A 99 -4.00 -5.58 14.55
CA LEU A 99 -4.82 -4.72 13.69
C LEU A 99 -5.35 -5.49 12.47
N GLY A 100 -4.53 -6.36 11.89
CA GLY A 100 -4.85 -7.21 10.75
C GLY A 100 -6.02 -8.15 11.06
N GLY A 101 -6.04 -8.78 12.23
CA GLY A 101 -7.16 -9.61 12.66
C GLY A 101 -8.49 -8.85 12.68
N PHE A 102 -8.48 -7.58 13.10
CA PHE A 102 -9.68 -6.73 12.99
C PHE A 102 -9.97 -6.32 11.54
N ALA A 103 -8.96 -5.95 10.76
CA ALA A 103 -9.11 -5.63 9.34
C ALA A 103 -9.74 -6.80 8.54
N GLU A 104 -9.48 -8.05 8.90
CA GLU A 104 -10.09 -9.23 8.25
C GLU A 104 -11.61 -9.27 8.39
N VAL A 105 -12.16 -8.89 9.55
CA VAL A 105 -13.61 -8.85 9.80
C VAL A 105 -14.28 -7.57 9.31
N LEU A 106 -13.50 -6.63 8.77
CA LEU A 106 -13.98 -5.40 8.13
C LEU A 106 -14.22 -5.59 6.63
N THR A 107 -15.15 -4.80 6.10
CA THR A 107 -15.32 -4.57 4.66
C THR A 107 -14.53 -3.32 4.23
N PRO A 108 -14.26 -3.10 2.92
CA PRO A 108 -13.61 -1.88 2.44
C PRO A 108 -14.36 -0.58 2.80
N SER A 109 -15.68 -0.66 3.01
CA SER A 109 -16.50 0.48 3.47
C SER A 109 -16.44 0.73 4.98
N ASP A 110 -15.86 -0.18 5.75
CA ASP A 110 -15.66 -0.02 7.19
C ASP A 110 -14.36 0.75 7.47
N SER A 111 -14.16 1.14 8.74
CA SER A 111 -13.01 1.96 9.13
C SER A 111 -12.43 1.59 10.48
N MET A 112 -11.20 2.04 10.73
CA MET A 112 -10.56 2.02 12.03
C MET A 112 -10.04 3.41 12.40
N ILE A 113 -10.09 3.76 13.69
CA ILE A 113 -9.39 4.92 14.24
C ILE A 113 -8.38 4.40 15.25
N VAL A 114 -7.09 4.58 14.97
CA VAL A 114 -6.01 4.10 15.85
C VAL A 114 -5.20 5.28 16.35
N ALA A 115 -5.03 5.38 17.66
CA ALA A 115 -4.11 6.32 18.28
C ALA A 115 -2.70 5.75 18.28
N VAL A 116 -1.73 6.55 17.85
CA VAL A 116 -0.30 6.17 17.85
C VAL A 116 0.53 7.25 18.52
N ASP A 117 1.49 6.80 19.31
CA ASP A 117 2.53 7.64 19.92
C ASP A 117 3.79 7.60 19.05
N SER A 118 4.12 8.75 18.48
CA SER A 118 5.27 9.04 17.62
C SER A 118 6.35 9.85 18.35
N CYS A 119 6.29 9.99 19.68
CA CYS A 119 7.31 10.71 20.44
C CYS A 119 8.70 10.08 20.26
N SER A 120 9.62 10.84 19.66
CA SER A 120 10.99 10.41 19.38
C SER A 120 12.02 10.92 20.38
N ASN A 121 11.60 11.72 21.38
CA ASN A 121 12.48 12.28 22.40
C ASN A 121 12.74 11.27 23.53
N PRO A 122 13.96 10.70 23.63
CA PRO A 122 14.28 9.67 24.62
C PRO A 122 14.03 10.10 26.06
N ALA A 123 14.36 11.35 26.39
CA ALA A 123 14.23 11.86 27.76
C ALA A 123 12.77 12.04 28.15
N GLN A 124 11.94 12.55 27.23
CA GLN A 124 10.51 12.71 27.44
C GLN A 124 9.82 11.36 27.61
N VAL A 125 10.16 10.38 26.76
CA VAL A 125 9.66 9.01 26.88
C VAL A 125 10.13 8.42 28.21
N TYR A 126 11.42 8.48 28.54
CA TYR A 126 11.94 7.94 29.80
C TYR A 126 11.20 8.50 31.02
N HIS A 127 11.01 9.82 31.11
CA HIS A 127 10.35 10.47 32.25
C HIS A 127 8.83 10.31 32.28
N ALA A 128 8.19 9.97 31.15
CA ALA A 128 6.76 9.67 31.13
C ALA A 128 6.45 8.36 31.89
N TYR A 129 7.39 7.42 31.90
CA TYR A 129 7.25 6.11 32.56
C TYR A 129 8.13 5.98 33.81
N ASN A 130 9.11 6.86 34.00
CA ASN A 130 9.94 6.96 35.21
C ASN A 130 9.72 8.33 35.84
N ASP A 131 8.56 8.50 36.49
CA ASP A 131 8.18 9.77 37.07
C ASP A 131 9.06 10.11 38.29
N SER A 132 9.36 11.40 38.46
CA SER A 132 10.20 11.89 39.56
C SER A 132 9.63 11.65 40.97
N LYS A 133 8.34 11.30 41.08
CA LYS A 133 7.68 11.02 42.37
C LYS A 133 7.67 9.52 42.70
N GLY A 134 8.14 8.66 41.79
CA GLY A 134 8.17 7.21 41.95
C GLY A 134 6.81 6.53 41.93
N VAL A 135 5.76 7.21 41.44
CA VAL A 135 4.39 6.67 41.39
C VAL A 135 4.30 5.48 40.43
N THR A 136 4.95 5.53 39.28
CA THR A 136 4.96 4.43 38.32
C THR A 136 5.69 3.21 38.89
N HIS A 137 6.80 3.41 39.60
CA HIS A 137 7.50 2.30 40.25
C HIS A 137 6.67 1.68 41.38
N GLN A 138 5.97 2.50 42.17
CA GLN A 138 5.02 2.00 43.18
C GLN A 138 3.86 1.22 42.53
N PHE A 139 3.34 1.70 41.40
CA PHE A 139 2.31 1.00 40.62
C PHE A 139 2.80 -0.37 40.13
N VAL A 140 4.03 -0.46 39.62
CA VAL A 140 4.64 -1.73 39.19
C VAL A 140 4.79 -2.69 40.38
N LEU A 141 5.29 -2.21 41.53
CA LEU A 141 5.44 -3.04 42.74
C LEU A 141 4.10 -3.48 43.33
N ASN A 142 3.03 -2.69 43.16
CA ASN A 142 1.67 -3.10 43.53
C ASN A 142 1.23 -4.38 42.80
N GLY A 143 1.79 -4.67 41.63
CA GLY A 143 1.58 -5.95 40.94
C GLY A 143 2.03 -7.16 41.78
N LEU A 144 3.14 -7.06 42.51
CA LEU A 144 3.62 -8.11 43.41
C LEU A 144 2.73 -8.25 44.65
N GLN A 145 2.23 -7.14 45.19
CA GLN A 145 1.28 -7.15 46.30
C GLN A 145 -0.02 -7.85 45.89
N ASN A 146 -0.57 -7.49 44.73
CA ASN A 146 -1.74 -8.15 44.17
C ASN A 146 -1.48 -9.64 43.86
N ALA A 147 -0.27 -10.00 43.43
CA ALA A 147 0.10 -11.41 43.26
C ALA A 147 0.05 -12.18 44.59
N ASN A 148 0.56 -11.61 45.69
CA ASN A 148 0.44 -12.22 47.02
C ASN A 148 -1.03 -12.41 47.43
N GLU A 149 -1.89 -11.41 47.18
CA GLU A 149 -3.32 -11.51 47.47
C GLU A 149 -3.98 -12.66 46.71
N ILE A 150 -3.66 -12.83 45.42
CA ILE A 150 -4.16 -13.93 44.59
C ILE A 150 -3.66 -15.29 45.08
N LEU A 151 -2.40 -15.37 45.50
CA LEU A 151 -1.79 -16.60 46.01
C LEU A 151 -2.25 -16.97 47.42
N GLY A 152 -2.74 -15.99 48.19
CA GLY A 152 -3.11 -16.18 49.59
C GLY A 152 -1.92 -16.36 50.53
N GLU A 153 -0.71 -16.06 50.06
CA GLU A 153 0.54 -16.13 50.83
C GLU A 153 1.49 -14.99 50.45
N GLU A 154 2.41 -14.64 51.35
CA GLU A 154 3.43 -13.62 51.10
C GLU A 154 4.63 -14.23 50.34
N ALA A 155 4.41 -14.49 49.05
CA ALA A 155 5.46 -15.00 48.15
C ALA A 155 6.48 -13.92 47.75
N PHE A 156 6.06 -12.65 47.71
CA PHE A 156 6.86 -11.52 47.25
C PHE A 156 6.90 -10.39 48.29
N ASN A 157 8.07 -10.14 48.89
CA ASN A 157 8.28 -8.93 49.70
C ASN A 157 8.75 -7.79 48.79
N THR A 158 7.93 -6.75 48.59
CA THR A 158 8.21 -5.64 47.65
C THR A 158 9.52 -4.88 47.93
N ASP A 159 9.97 -4.82 49.19
CA ASP A 159 11.23 -4.15 49.54
C ASP A 159 12.46 -4.89 49.01
N GLU A 160 12.28 -6.15 48.63
CA GLU A 160 13.31 -7.00 48.05
C GLU A 160 13.30 -6.99 46.53
N TRP A 161 12.50 -6.13 45.89
CA TRP A 161 12.40 -6.02 44.44
C TRP A 161 12.74 -4.62 43.95
N ARG A 162 13.34 -4.55 42.76
CA ARG A 162 13.68 -3.31 42.08
C ARG A 162 12.91 -3.20 40.77
N VAL A 163 12.39 -2.00 40.52
CA VAL A 163 11.84 -1.62 39.22
C VAL A 163 12.95 -0.99 38.40
N ILE A 164 13.13 -1.48 37.18
CA ILE A 164 14.13 -0.99 36.23
C ILE A 164 13.36 -0.48 35.02
N GLY A 165 13.22 0.83 34.88
CA GLY A 165 12.67 1.44 33.67
C GLY A 165 13.79 2.04 32.83
N GLU A 166 13.80 1.75 31.54
CA GLU A 166 14.81 2.23 30.60
C GLU A 166 14.19 2.61 29.25
N TYR A 167 14.91 3.47 28.53
CA TYR A 167 14.62 3.76 27.13
C TYR A 167 15.68 3.09 26.27
N VAL A 168 15.25 2.37 25.24
CA VAL A 168 16.14 1.70 24.29
C VAL A 168 15.76 2.09 22.86
N TYR A 169 16.76 2.07 21.99
CA TYR A 169 16.59 2.30 20.56
C TYR A 169 17.43 1.28 19.80
N ASP A 170 16.77 0.32 19.16
CA ASP A 170 17.41 -0.75 18.40
C ASP A 170 16.68 -1.01 17.07
N VAL A 171 16.81 -2.21 16.50
CA VAL A 171 16.18 -2.59 15.23
C VAL A 171 14.65 -2.59 15.27
N GLU A 172 14.06 -2.73 16.46
CA GLU A 172 12.62 -2.59 16.65
C GLU A 172 12.19 -1.13 16.86
N GLY A 173 13.14 -0.20 16.96
CA GLY A 173 12.92 1.24 17.11
C GLY A 173 12.95 1.70 18.56
N GLY A 174 12.53 2.96 18.77
CA GLY A 174 12.52 3.59 20.09
C GLY A 174 11.39 3.07 20.98
N ARG A 175 11.71 2.60 22.18
CA ARG A 175 10.72 2.17 23.18
C ARG A 175 11.15 2.48 24.61
N HIS A 176 10.16 2.65 25.47
CA HIS A 176 10.35 2.40 26.90
C HIS A 176 10.13 0.92 27.19
N GLN A 177 10.89 0.38 28.13
CA GLN A 177 10.67 -0.96 28.68
C GLN A 177 10.93 -0.96 30.19
N ALA A 178 10.16 -1.75 30.93
CA ALA A 178 10.23 -1.84 32.38
C ALA A 178 10.33 -3.29 32.85
N PHE A 179 11.19 -3.51 33.84
CA PHE A 179 11.44 -4.82 34.42
C PHE A 179 11.32 -4.80 35.94
N LEU A 180 10.98 -5.95 36.50
CA LEU A 180 11.15 -6.29 37.90
C LEU A 180 12.34 -7.24 38.06
N SER A 181 13.17 -7.00 39.07
CA SER A 181 14.27 -7.90 39.43
C SER A 181 14.42 -7.98 40.94
N PRO A 182 14.57 -9.20 41.51
CA PRO A 182 14.73 -9.32 42.95
C PRO A 182 16.15 -8.92 43.37
N THR A 183 16.30 -8.45 44.61
CA THR A 183 17.60 -8.05 45.18
C THR A 183 18.40 -9.22 45.73
N ARG A 184 17.73 -10.36 45.95
CA ARG A 184 18.29 -11.65 46.37
C ARG A 184 17.54 -12.78 45.65
N PRO A 185 18.04 -14.02 45.62
CA PRO A 185 17.27 -15.13 45.09
C PRO A 185 15.90 -15.24 45.76
N THR A 186 14.84 -15.26 44.96
CA THR A 186 13.45 -15.37 45.41
C THR A 186 12.83 -16.63 44.82
N ASP A 187 12.31 -17.50 45.68
CA ASP A 187 11.60 -18.72 45.27
C ASP A 187 10.09 -18.44 45.33
N ALA A 188 9.38 -18.60 44.22
CA ALA A 188 7.93 -18.45 44.12
C ALA A 188 7.36 -19.48 43.15
N LEU A 189 6.23 -20.11 43.51
CA LEU A 189 5.54 -21.08 42.64
C LEU A 189 6.44 -22.22 42.11
N GLY A 190 7.40 -22.68 42.92
CA GLY A 190 8.36 -23.72 42.54
C GLY A 190 9.43 -23.26 41.54
N SER A 191 9.51 -21.97 41.24
CA SER A 191 10.53 -21.35 40.38
C SER A 191 11.43 -20.43 41.20
N ARG A 192 12.73 -20.43 40.89
CA ARG A 192 13.70 -19.51 41.50
C ARG A 192 14.01 -18.38 40.53
N VAL A 193 13.88 -17.15 40.98
CA VAL A 193 14.31 -15.94 40.27
C VAL A 193 15.57 -15.38 40.92
N LEU A 194 16.63 -15.20 40.14
CA LEU A 194 17.93 -14.70 40.58
C LEU A 194 18.05 -13.18 40.39
N PRO A 195 18.93 -12.49 41.13
CA PRO A 195 19.04 -11.02 41.07
C PRO A 195 19.49 -10.41 39.74
N HIS A 196 20.01 -11.22 38.83
CA HIS A 196 20.39 -10.77 37.48
C HIS A 196 19.28 -11.03 36.46
N GLU A 197 18.28 -11.84 36.81
CA GLU A 197 17.12 -12.11 35.98
C GLU A 197 16.16 -10.93 36.06
N ARG A 198 15.58 -10.59 34.91
CA ARG A 198 14.68 -9.46 34.73
C ARG A 198 13.36 -10.01 34.21
N ILE A 199 12.29 -9.70 34.93
CA ILE A 199 10.93 -10.01 34.53
C ILE A 199 10.37 -8.78 33.84
N GLU A 200 10.09 -8.86 32.55
CA GLU A 200 9.49 -7.77 31.80
C GLU A 200 8.04 -7.55 32.24
N ILE A 201 7.68 -6.31 32.53
CA ILE A 201 6.34 -5.92 33.00
C ILE A 201 5.64 -4.97 32.03
N GLU A 202 6.42 -4.19 31.29
CA GLU A 202 5.88 -3.19 30.38
C GLU A 202 6.85 -2.94 29.22
N GLN A 203 6.29 -2.72 28.04
CA GLN A 203 6.97 -2.06 26.95
C GLN A 203 6.03 -1.05 26.29
N SER A 204 6.61 0.02 25.71
CA SER A 204 5.89 0.99 24.91
C SER A 204 6.73 1.49 23.74
N LEU A 205 6.56 0.85 22.60
CA LEU A 205 7.12 1.21 21.30
C LEU A 205 6.51 2.52 20.78
N LYS A 206 7.39 3.36 20.24
CA LYS A 206 7.05 4.61 19.56
C LYS A 206 7.19 4.42 18.06
N TYR A 207 6.37 5.08 17.27
CA TYR A 207 6.32 4.87 15.82
C TYR A 207 6.65 6.15 15.06
N SER A 208 7.77 6.15 14.34
CA SER A 208 8.04 7.13 13.29
C SER A 208 7.05 7.03 12.14
N GLU A 209 7.07 8.00 11.22
CA GLU A 209 6.19 7.99 10.04
C GLU A 209 6.38 6.74 9.18
N ALA A 210 7.63 6.37 8.90
CA ALA A 210 7.94 5.17 8.12
C ALA A 210 7.50 3.87 8.83
N GLU A 211 7.59 3.83 10.16
CA GLU A 211 7.16 2.67 10.96
C GLU A 211 5.63 2.55 11.00
N LYS A 212 4.88 3.66 11.04
CA LYS A 212 3.41 3.66 10.91
C LYS A 212 2.99 3.18 9.53
N ASP A 213 3.60 3.71 8.47
CA ASP A 213 3.33 3.26 7.10
C ASP A 213 3.55 1.76 6.93
N LYS A 214 4.60 1.22 7.55
CA LYS A 214 4.86 -0.21 7.56
C LYS A 214 3.80 -0.96 8.36
N LEU A 215 3.46 -0.50 9.56
CA LEU A 215 2.40 -1.08 10.41
C LEU A 215 1.07 -1.18 9.65
N TRP A 216 0.62 -0.11 9.02
CA TRP A 216 -0.63 -0.08 8.26
C TRP A 216 -0.62 -1.09 7.12
N LYS A 217 0.46 -1.12 6.33
CA LYS A 217 0.60 -2.05 5.20
C LYS A 217 0.59 -3.51 5.65
N LEU A 218 1.32 -3.83 6.72
CA LEU A 218 1.35 -5.19 7.28
C LEU A 218 -0.02 -5.61 7.83
N ALA A 219 -0.75 -4.69 8.45
CA ALA A 219 -2.11 -4.92 8.93
C ALA A 219 -3.17 -4.97 7.81
N GLY A 220 -2.79 -4.80 6.53
CA GLY A 220 -3.75 -4.73 5.42
C GLY A 220 -4.66 -3.49 5.49
N LEU A 221 -4.14 -2.38 6.02
CA LEU A 221 -4.82 -1.11 6.22
C LEU A 221 -4.19 0.00 5.36
N THR A 222 -4.99 1.01 5.02
CA THR A 222 -4.55 2.23 4.35
C THR A 222 -5.01 3.43 5.15
N GLU A 223 -4.10 4.39 5.37
CA GLU A 223 -4.43 5.64 6.03
C GLU A 223 -5.14 6.59 5.08
N MET A 224 -6.35 6.98 5.47
CA MET A 224 -7.24 7.86 4.71
C MET A 224 -7.23 9.30 5.26
N GLY A 225 -6.77 9.47 6.50
CA GLY A 225 -6.62 10.76 7.12
C GLY A 225 -6.01 10.64 8.51
N ARG A 226 -5.53 11.77 9.03
CA ARG A 226 -4.96 11.84 10.37
C ARG A 226 -5.26 13.17 11.04
N TRP A 227 -5.30 13.14 12.36
CA TRP A 227 -5.33 14.31 13.22
C TRP A 227 -4.18 14.22 14.20
N SER A 228 -3.28 15.20 14.20
CA SER A 228 -2.12 15.19 15.10
C SER A 228 -2.03 16.43 15.96
N ARG A 229 -1.37 16.29 17.10
CA ARG A 229 -0.90 17.41 17.94
C ARG A 229 0.62 17.49 17.80
N GLY A 230 1.08 18.37 16.91
CA GLY A 230 2.47 18.39 16.48
C GLY A 230 2.83 17.09 15.76
N ASP A 231 4.07 16.64 15.93
CA ASP A 231 4.61 15.44 15.27
C ASP A 231 4.56 14.19 16.17
N GLU A 232 4.16 14.35 17.43
CA GLU A 232 4.30 13.31 18.46
C GLU A 232 3.06 12.44 18.65
N TYR A 233 1.84 12.98 18.51
CA TYR A 233 0.63 12.23 18.84
C TYR A 233 -0.38 12.32 17.70
N GLY A 234 -0.81 11.16 17.19
CA GLY A 234 -1.72 11.07 16.05
C GLY A 234 -2.92 10.15 16.30
N LEU A 235 -4.09 10.59 15.85
CA LEU A 235 -5.24 9.73 15.55
C LEU A 235 -5.25 9.47 14.05
N HIS A 236 -5.24 8.20 13.67
CA HIS A 236 -5.12 7.75 12.30
C HIS A 236 -6.43 7.11 11.87
N PHE A 237 -7.07 7.67 10.84
CA PHE A 237 -8.26 7.11 10.21
C PHE A 237 -7.83 6.16 9.10
N LEU A 238 -8.09 4.88 9.33
CA LEU A 238 -7.64 3.78 8.49
C LEU A 238 -8.86 3.10 7.86
N GLN A 239 -8.68 2.56 6.67
CA GLN A 239 -9.64 1.65 6.05
C GLN A 239 -8.94 0.36 5.64
N LYS A 240 -9.72 -0.72 5.53
CA LYS A 240 -9.20 -1.97 4.98
C LYS A 240 -8.68 -1.70 3.58
N SER A 241 -7.42 -2.04 3.36
CA SER A 241 -6.83 -2.00 2.03
C SER A 241 -7.66 -2.90 1.11
N SER A 242 -8.20 -2.32 0.05
CA SER A 242 -8.78 -3.08 -1.05
C SER A 242 -7.71 -3.58 -2.01
N MET A 243 -6.46 -3.14 -1.86
CA MET A 243 -5.37 -3.53 -2.74
C MET A 243 -4.93 -4.96 -2.42
N PRO A 244 -5.02 -5.87 -3.40
CA PRO A 244 -4.73 -7.29 -3.21
C PRO A 244 -3.26 -7.59 -2.95
N PHE A 245 -2.34 -6.71 -3.37
CA PHE A 245 -0.90 -6.96 -3.35
C PHE A 245 -0.17 -6.10 -2.32
N SER A 246 0.66 -6.73 -1.51
CA SER A 246 1.62 -6.03 -0.66
C SER A 246 2.67 -5.31 -1.52
N ARG A 247 3.13 -4.15 -1.07
CA ARG A 247 4.32 -3.48 -1.67
C ARG A 247 5.64 -3.95 -1.06
N ILE A 248 5.59 -4.93 -0.16
CA ILE A 248 6.76 -5.44 0.56
C ILE A 248 7.20 -6.73 -0.14
N PRO A 249 8.40 -6.78 -0.77
CA PRO A 249 8.86 -7.96 -1.53
C PRO A 249 8.84 -9.27 -0.76
N SER A 250 9.22 -9.25 0.52
CA SER A 250 9.19 -10.44 1.37
C SER A 250 7.79 -10.99 1.64
N LEU A 251 6.74 -10.25 1.28
CA LEU A 251 5.35 -10.70 1.40
C LEU A 251 4.76 -11.09 0.05
N TYR A 252 4.88 -10.25 -0.98
CA TYR A 252 4.27 -10.55 -2.29
C TYR A 252 5.08 -11.57 -3.13
N ALA A 253 6.35 -11.76 -2.82
CA ALA A 253 7.23 -12.74 -3.47
C ALA A 253 7.87 -13.69 -2.43
N ALA A 254 7.12 -14.02 -1.37
CA ALA A 254 7.59 -14.93 -0.32
C ALA A 254 7.86 -16.34 -0.86
N GLU A 255 7.07 -16.77 -1.85
CA GLU A 255 7.14 -18.11 -2.45
C GLU A 255 7.46 -18.04 -3.95
N PRO A 256 8.04 -19.10 -4.54
CA PRO A 256 8.38 -19.15 -5.97
C PRO A 256 7.17 -19.25 -6.91
N LEU A 257 5.94 -19.39 -6.40
CA LEU A 257 4.70 -19.51 -7.18
C LEU A 257 3.60 -18.66 -6.53
N PRO A 258 2.73 -17.97 -7.31
CA PRO A 258 1.62 -17.23 -6.75
C PRO A 258 0.67 -18.19 -6.04
N THR A 259 0.17 -17.80 -4.87
CA THR A 259 -0.78 -18.60 -4.10
C THR A 259 -2.18 -18.48 -4.68
N VAL A 260 -3.09 -19.37 -4.26
CA VAL A 260 -4.53 -19.24 -4.60
C VAL A 260 -5.12 -17.92 -4.10
N GLN A 261 -4.59 -17.36 -3.01
CA GLN A 261 -5.06 -16.07 -2.51
C GLN A 261 -4.59 -14.94 -3.43
N ASP A 262 -3.35 -14.97 -3.90
CA ASP A 262 -2.84 -13.98 -4.88
C ASP A 262 -3.71 -13.95 -6.14
N TRP A 263 -4.10 -15.12 -6.65
CA TRP A 263 -5.01 -15.23 -7.80
C TRP A 263 -6.41 -14.67 -7.52
N LYS A 264 -7.02 -14.99 -6.37
CA LYS A 264 -8.32 -14.41 -5.99
C LYS A 264 -8.24 -12.90 -5.87
N ALA A 265 -7.11 -12.40 -5.36
CA ALA A 265 -6.84 -11.01 -5.15
C ALA A 265 -6.67 -10.28 -6.51
N LEU A 266 -5.94 -10.89 -7.45
CA LEU A 266 -5.84 -10.46 -8.85
C LEU A 266 -7.21 -10.40 -9.54
N TRP A 267 -7.98 -11.49 -9.47
CA TRP A 267 -9.30 -11.57 -10.10
C TRP A 267 -10.27 -10.54 -9.56
N LYS A 268 -10.19 -10.22 -8.27
CA LYS A 268 -10.98 -9.13 -7.68
C LYS A 268 -10.59 -7.78 -8.27
N ALA A 269 -9.30 -7.50 -8.45
CA ALA A 269 -8.86 -6.26 -9.10
C ALA A 269 -9.28 -6.21 -10.58
N TRP A 270 -9.12 -7.31 -11.30
CA TRP A 270 -9.59 -7.46 -12.68
C TRP A 270 -11.10 -7.16 -12.79
N ASP A 271 -11.90 -7.77 -11.91
CA ASP A 271 -13.35 -7.60 -11.90
C ASP A 271 -13.74 -6.15 -11.56
N VAL A 272 -13.07 -5.48 -10.61
CA VAL A 272 -13.33 -4.04 -10.34
C VAL A 272 -13.06 -3.18 -11.58
N VAL A 273 -11.91 -3.39 -12.23
CA VAL A 273 -11.53 -2.62 -13.41
C VAL A 273 -12.50 -2.88 -14.57
N THR A 274 -12.90 -4.13 -14.78
CA THR A 274 -13.68 -4.52 -15.97
C THR A 274 -15.19 -4.46 -15.80
N LYS A 275 -15.72 -4.57 -14.58
CA LYS A 275 -17.17 -4.62 -14.32
C LYS A 275 -17.69 -3.38 -13.59
N ASP A 276 -16.87 -2.76 -12.75
CA ASP A 276 -17.33 -1.65 -11.91
C ASP A 276 -16.84 -0.28 -12.42
N MET A 277 -15.69 -0.22 -13.07
CA MET A 277 -15.13 1.02 -13.63
C MET A 277 -15.49 1.24 -15.10
N MET A 278 -15.88 0.18 -15.82
CA MET A 278 -16.20 0.21 -17.25
C MET A 278 -17.70 -0.04 -17.47
N PRO A 279 -18.47 0.96 -17.96
CA PRO A 279 -19.86 0.74 -18.38
C PRO A 279 -19.95 -0.24 -19.55
N ASP A 280 -21.05 -0.99 -19.65
CA ASP A 280 -21.28 -1.96 -20.74
C ASP A 280 -21.19 -1.32 -22.13
N GLU A 281 -21.59 -0.05 -22.26
CA GLU A 281 -21.52 0.70 -23.51
C GLU A 281 -20.07 0.95 -23.98
N GLU A 282 -19.11 0.94 -23.06
CA GLU A 282 -17.70 1.15 -23.36
C GLU A 282 -17.01 -0.12 -23.87
N LEU A 283 -17.62 -1.30 -23.68
CA LEU A 283 -17.02 -2.57 -24.07
C LEU A 283 -16.76 -2.67 -25.58
N GLN A 284 -17.58 -2.03 -26.39
CA GLN A 284 -17.41 -2.01 -27.86
C GLN A 284 -16.53 -0.86 -28.34
N GLU A 285 -16.17 0.06 -27.45
CA GLU A 285 -15.39 1.24 -27.79
C GLU A 285 -13.91 0.92 -27.87
N LYS A 286 -13.20 1.80 -28.57
CA LYS A 286 -11.75 1.73 -28.78
C LYS A 286 -11.11 3.06 -28.38
N PRO A 287 -10.95 3.33 -27.06
CA PRO A 287 -10.43 4.61 -26.55
C PRO A 287 -9.06 5.00 -27.12
N ILE A 288 -8.27 4.01 -27.54
CA ILE A 288 -7.00 4.20 -28.23
C ILE A 288 -7.06 3.50 -29.59
N LYS A 289 -6.90 4.25 -30.67
CA LYS A 289 -7.02 3.76 -32.07
C LYS A 289 -6.08 2.60 -32.42
N LEU A 290 -4.97 2.44 -31.70
CA LEU A 290 -4.00 1.35 -31.91
C LEU A 290 -4.25 0.12 -31.01
N ARG A 291 -5.35 0.09 -30.25
CA ARG A 291 -5.71 -1.03 -29.36
C ARG A 291 -6.95 -1.80 -29.83
N ASN A 292 -7.25 -2.93 -29.21
CA ASN A 292 -8.51 -3.64 -29.46
C ASN A 292 -9.68 -2.90 -28.76
N ALA A 293 -10.91 -3.26 -29.14
CA ALA A 293 -12.08 -2.87 -28.37
C ALA A 293 -11.99 -3.46 -26.95
N CYS A 294 -12.56 -2.78 -25.95
CA CYS A 294 -12.41 -3.19 -24.55
C CYS A 294 -12.90 -4.63 -24.26
N ILE A 295 -13.93 -5.10 -24.96
CA ILE A 295 -14.46 -6.48 -24.85
C ILE A 295 -13.43 -7.55 -25.20
N PHE A 296 -12.47 -7.26 -26.09
CA PHE A 296 -11.40 -8.20 -26.45
C PHE A 296 -10.66 -8.68 -25.21
N TYR A 297 -10.34 -7.76 -24.30
CA TYR A 297 -9.55 -8.05 -23.11
C TYR A 297 -10.27 -9.00 -22.14
N LEU A 298 -11.61 -8.99 -22.12
CA LEU A 298 -12.41 -9.92 -21.31
C LEU A 298 -12.25 -11.37 -21.76
N GLY A 299 -12.14 -11.62 -23.07
CA GLY A 299 -11.89 -12.94 -23.63
C GLY A 299 -10.41 -13.30 -23.68
N HIS A 300 -9.55 -12.34 -24.00
CA HIS A 300 -8.11 -12.50 -24.12
C HIS A 300 -7.45 -13.06 -22.87
N ILE A 301 -7.79 -12.52 -21.70
CA ILE A 301 -7.16 -12.95 -20.44
C ILE A 301 -7.40 -14.41 -20.09
N PRO A 302 -8.65 -14.91 -20.00
CA PRO A 302 -8.87 -16.32 -19.75
C PRO A 302 -8.34 -17.20 -20.89
N THR A 303 -8.41 -16.75 -22.15
CA THR A 303 -7.87 -17.52 -23.29
C THR A 303 -6.35 -17.67 -23.21
N PHE A 304 -5.63 -16.60 -22.92
CA PHE A 304 -4.17 -16.64 -22.80
C PHE A 304 -3.74 -17.61 -21.69
N LEU A 305 -4.36 -17.54 -20.50
CA LEU A 305 -4.08 -18.46 -19.41
C LEU A 305 -4.38 -19.91 -19.81
N ASP A 306 -5.52 -20.19 -20.43
CA ASP A 306 -5.90 -21.54 -20.87
C ASP A 306 -4.93 -22.12 -21.92
N ILE A 307 -4.40 -21.27 -22.81
CA ILE A 307 -3.36 -21.64 -23.77
C ILE A 307 -2.08 -22.07 -23.05
N GLN A 308 -1.60 -21.28 -22.09
CA GLN A 308 -0.38 -21.62 -21.34
C GLN A 308 -0.55 -22.91 -20.54
N LEU A 309 -1.68 -23.05 -19.84
CA LEU A 309 -1.97 -24.27 -19.09
C LEU A 309 -2.11 -25.49 -20.01
N THR A 310 -2.74 -25.34 -21.17
CA THR A 310 -2.85 -26.43 -22.16
C THR A 310 -1.48 -26.89 -22.66
N LYS A 311 -0.57 -25.95 -22.96
CA LYS A 311 0.79 -26.26 -23.42
C LYS A 311 1.58 -27.09 -22.40
N THR A 312 1.47 -26.76 -21.11
CA THR A 312 2.28 -27.41 -20.06
C THR A 312 1.62 -28.64 -19.47
N THR A 313 0.29 -28.68 -19.35
CA THR A 313 -0.40 -29.86 -18.79
C THR A 313 -0.70 -30.93 -19.83
N GLY A 314 -0.68 -30.61 -21.13
CA GLY A 314 -1.06 -31.52 -22.22
C GLY A 314 -2.56 -31.91 -22.23
N ASN A 315 -3.38 -31.21 -21.45
CA ASN A 315 -4.83 -31.45 -21.38
C ASN A 315 -5.54 -30.72 -22.52
N ALA A 316 -6.76 -31.13 -22.85
CA ALA A 316 -7.58 -30.42 -23.83
C ALA A 316 -7.83 -28.95 -23.43
N PRO A 317 -8.02 -28.03 -24.40
CA PRO A 317 -8.45 -26.66 -24.14
C PRO A 317 -9.75 -26.62 -23.33
N THR A 318 -9.97 -25.51 -22.62
CA THR A 318 -11.27 -25.21 -22.02
C THR A 318 -12.22 -24.80 -23.15
N GLU A 319 -13.41 -25.40 -23.21
CA GLU A 319 -14.39 -25.04 -24.25
C GLU A 319 -14.96 -23.62 -24.04
N PRO A 320 -15.36 -22.86 -25.08
CA PRO A 320 -15.24 -23.22 -26.48
C PRO A 320 -13.80 -23.03 -26.99
N ALA A 321 -13.19 -24.08 -27.54
CA ALA A 321 -11.82 -23.99 -28.05
C ALA A 321 -11.66 -22.97 -29.20
N THR A 322 -12.76 -22.61 -29.87
CA THR A 322 -12.79 -21.56 -30.90
C THR A 322 -12.39 -20.18 -30.39
N TYR A 323 -12.45 -19.91 -29.09
CA TYR A 323 -12.00 -18.64 -28.53
C TYR A 323 -10.50 -18.39 -28.75
N TYR A 324 -9.70 -19.44 -28.96
CA TYR A 324 -8.29 -19.29 -29.30
C TYR A 324 -8.11 -18.44 -30.57
N SER A 325 -8.94 -18.60 -31.61
CA SER A 325 -8.72 -17.89 -32.88
C SER A 325 -8.97 -16.38 -32.79
N ILE A 326 -9.90 -15.96 -31.93
CA ILE A 326 -10.33 -14.55 -31.80
C ILE A 326 -9.71 -13.83 -30.60
N PHE A 327 -9.21 -14.56 -29.60
CA PHE A 327 -8.67 -13.98 -28.35
C PHE A 327 -7.20 -14.32 -28.05
N GLU A 328 -6.51 -15.17 -28.83
CA GLU A 328 -5.11 -15.54 -28.54
C GLU A 328 -4.15 -14.34 -28.59
N ARG A 329 -4.26 -13.47 -29.61
CA ARG A 329 -3.27 -12.40 -29.87
C ARG A 329 -3.93 -11.05 -30.03
N GLY A 330 -3.47 -10.10 -29.21
CA GLY A 330 -3.84 -8.69 -29.33
C GLY A 330 -3.25 -8.02 -30.58
N ILE A 331 -3.67 -6.77 -30.81
CA ILE A 331 -3.09 -5.90 -31.83
C ILE A 331 -1.68 -5.47 -31.39
N ASP A 332 -0.71 -5.66 -32.28
CA ASP A 332 0.71 -5.31 -32.10
C ASP A 332 1.17 -4.43 -33.28
N PRO A 333 0.95 -3.10 -33.19
CA PRO A 333 1.37 -2.16 -34.22
C PRO A 333 2.90 -2.06 -34.28
N ASP A 334 3.44 -1.92 -35.48
CA ASP A 334 4.86 -1.63 -35.67
C ASP A 334 5.20 -0.28 -35.02
N VAL A 335 6.24 -0.27 -34.20
CA VAL A 335 6.64 0.90 -33.39
C VAL A 335 7.17 2.04 -34.28
N ASP A 336 7.84 1.70 -35.38
CA ASP A 336 8.43 2.67 -36.30
C ASP A 336 7.40 3.15 -37.34
N ASN A 337 6.48 2.28 -37.74
CA ASN A 337 5.38 2.63 -38.63
C ASN A 337 4.03 2.05 -38.17
N PRO A 338 3.23 2.82 -37.40
CA PRO A 338 1.93 2.39 -36.88
C PRO A 338 0.85 2.10 -37.93
N GLU A 339 1.09 2.39 -39.22
CA GLU A 339 0.22 1.96 -40.32
C GLU A 339 0.38 0.47 -40.64
N HIS A 340 1.47 -0.15 -40.19
CA HIS A 340 1.68 -1.59 -40.24
C HIS A 340 1.38 -2.23 -38.89
N CYS A 341 0.72 -3.38 -38.91
CA CYS A 341 0.44 -4.17 -37.73
C CYS A 341 0.95 -5.59 -37.93
N HIS A 342 1.62 -6.14 -36.92
CA HIS A 342 2.00 -7.54 -36.90
C HIS A 342 0.76 -8.44 -36.82
N THR A 343 0.95 -9.73 -37.10
CA THR A 343 -0.13 -10.73 -37.13
C THR A 343 -0.86 -10.79 -35.79
N HIS A 344 -2.16 -10.52 -35.80
CA HIS A 344 -3.05 -10.58 -34.64
C HIS A 344 -4.20 -11.57 -34.87
N SER A 345 -4.97 -11.87 -33.83
CA SER A 345 -6.16 -12.72 -33.93
C SER A 345 -7.20 -12.15 -34.89
N GLU A 346 -8.03 -13.01 -35.46
CA GLU A 346 -9.15 -12.57 -36.31
C GLU A 346 -10.10 -11.69 -35.49
N ILE A 347 -10.48 -10.54 -36.03
CA ILE A 347 -11.50 -9.69 -35.42
C ILE A 347 -12.85 -10.19 -35.95
N PRO A 348 -13.73 -10.76 -35.10
CA PRO A 348 -15.01 -11.28 -35.55
C PRO A 348 -15.94 -10.13 -35.96
N ASP A 349 -16.90 -10.42 -36.83
CA ASP A 349 -17.96 -9.46 -37.20
C ASP A 349 -18.77 -9.02 -35.97
N GLU A 350 -19.01 -9.97 -35.05
CA GLU A 350 -19.66 -9.74 -33.75
C GLU A 350 -18.88 -10.46 -32.65
N TRP A 351 -18.61 -9.75 -31.54
CA TRP A 351 -17.99 -10.35 -30.36
C TRP A 351 -18.97 -11.32 -29.66
N PRO A 352 -18.48 -12.40 -29.03
CA PRO A 352 -19.30 -13.25 -28.19
C PRO A 352 -20.00 -12.47 -27.08
N LEU A 353 -21.15 -12.97 -26.61
CA LEU A 353 -21.88 -12.31 -25.54
C LEU A 353 -21.02 -12.25 -24.27
N VAL A 354 -21.03 -11.11 -23.58
CA VAL A 354 -20.26 -10.88 -22.34
C VAL A 354 -20.49 -12.00 -21.32
N GLN A 355 -21.74 -12.45 -21.17
CA GLN A 355 -22.10 -13.55 -20.28
C GLN A 355 -21.41 -14.88 -20.67
N GLU A 356 -21.26 -15.18 -21.96
CA GLU A 356 -20.57 -16.38 -22.44
C GLU A 356 -19.07 -16.30 -22.18
N ILE A 357 -18.47 -15.12 -22.38
CA ILE A 357 -17.07 -14.85 -22.05
C ILE A 357 -16.82 -15.01 -20.54
N MET A 358 -17.73 -14.52 -19.69
CA MET A 358 -17.64 -14.67 -18.25
C MET A 358 -17.74 -16.15 -17.81
N ILE A 359 -18.66 -16.92 -18.41
CA ILE A 359 -18.76 -18.37 -18.15
C ILE A 359 -17.48 -19.10 -18.59
N TYR A 360 -16.87 -18.68 -19.69
CA TYR A 360 -15.56 -19.20 -20.10
C TYR A 360 -14.47 -18.84 -19.09
N GLN A 361 -14.40 -17.58 -18.65
CA GLN A 361 -13.47 -17.11 -17.63
C GLN A 361 -13.57 -17.94 -16.35
N ASP A 362 -14.78 -18.16 -15.83
CA ASP A 362 -15.00 -18.93 -14.60
C ASP A 362 -14.54 -20.39 -14.74
N ARG A 363 -14.67 -20.99 -15.92
CA ARG A 363 -14.17 -22.34 -16.20
C ARG A 363 -12.64 -22.38 -16.22
N VAL A 364 -11.97 -21.40 -16.82
CA VAL A 364 -10.50 -21.30 -16.82
C VAL A 364 -9.98 -21.04 -15.39
N ARG A 365 -10.61 -20.13 -14.64
CA ARG A 365 -10.29 -19.87 -13.22
C ARG A 365 -10.44 -21.15 -12.39
N SER A 366 -11.50 -21.92 -12.61
CA SER A 366 -11.73 -23.21 -11.95
C SER A 366 -10.67 -24.26 -12.34
N ARG A 367 -10.27 -24.31 -13.62
CA ARG A 367 -9.18 -25.18 -14.11
C ARG A 367 -7.87 -24.87 -13.38
N LEU A 368 -7.51 -23.59 -13.24
CA LEU A 368 -6.33 -23.19 -12.49
C LEU A 368 -6.43 -23.61 -11.02
N GLN A 369 -7.54 -23.30 -10.34
CA GLN A 369 -7.74 -23.69 -8.94
C GLN A 369 -7.61 -25.20 -8.72
N ASN A 370 -8.04 -26.01 -9.68
CA ASN A 370 -7.89 -27.46 -9.61
C ASN A 370 -6.42 -27.92 -9.57
N LEU A 371 -5.49 -27.17 -10.17
CA LEU A 371 -4.05 -27.50 -10.12
C LEU A 371 -3.49 -27.38 -8.70
N TYR A 372 -4.05 -26.50 -7.88
CA TYR A 372 -3.61 -26.29 -6.49
C TYR A 372 -4.22 -27.29 -5.48
N LYS A 373 -5.20 -28.11 -5.88
CA LYS A 373 -5.94 -29.00 -4.96
C LYS A 373 -5.07 -29.99 -4.18
N ASN A 374 -3.98 -30.44 -4.80
CA ASN A 374 -3.09 -31.45 -4.20
C ASN A 374 -1.89 -30.84 -3.46
N GLY A 375 -1.86 -29.51 -3.28
CA GLY A 375 -0.75 -28.77 -2.70
C GLY A 375 0.11 -28.07 -3.76
N GLN A 376 0.52 -26.84 -3.45
CA GLN A 376 1.36 -26.00 -4.32
C GLN A 376 2.72 -26.64 -4.60
N ASP A 377 3.26 -27.40 -3.64
CA ASP A 377 4.51 -28.14 -3.74
C ASP A 377 4.46 -29.29 -4.77
N LYS A 378 3.27 -29.67 -5.23
CA LYS A 378 3.07 -30.71 -6.27
C LYS A 378 3.03 -30.17 -7.69
N ILE A 379 3.01 -28.84 -7.86
CA ILE A 379 3.00 -28.22 -9.18
C ILE A 379 4.43 -28.27 -9.74
N SER A 380 4.61 -28.88 -10.91
CA SER A 380 5.91 -28.95 -11.58
C SER A 380 6.36 -27.58 -12.09
N ARG A 381 7.67 -27.38 -12.27
CA ARG A 381 8.24 -26.08 -12.64
C ARG A 381 7.67 -25.50 -13.93
N ASP A 382 7.48 -26.34 -14.95
CA ASP A 382 6.92 -25.97 -16.24
C ASP A 382 5.50 -25.43 -16.12
N ILE A 383 4.62 -26.13 -15.39
CA ILE A 383 3.28 -25.64 -15.06
C ILE A 383 3.38 -24.37 -14.21
N GLY A 384 4.29 -24.31 -13.26
CA GLY A 384 4.55 -23.12 -12.44
C GLY A 384 4.94 -21.89 -13.27
N ARG A 385 5.72 -22.06 -14.34
CA ARG A 385 6.03 -20.99 -15.30
C ARG A 385 4.80 -20.55 -16.08
N ALA A 386 3.97 -21.48 -16.57
CA ALA A 386 2.72 -21.13 -17.24
C ALA A 386 1.77 -20.34 -16.32
N ILE A 387 1.71 -20.69 -15.04
CA ILE A 387 0.96 -19.96 -14.02
C ILE A 387 1.51 -18.53 -13.88
N TRP A 388 2.82 -18.35 -13.71
CA TRP A 388 3.42 -17.01 -13.61
C TRP A 388 3.22 -16.16 -14.85
N VAL A 389 3.43 -16.74 -16.04
CA VAL A 389 3.19 -16.07 -17.32
C VAL A 389 1.74 -15.61 -17.40
N GLY A 390 0.77 -16.44 -17.02
CA GLY A 390 -0.63 -16.04 -16.98
C GLY A 390 -0.93 -14.96 -15.93
N PHE A 391 -0.33 -15.07 -14.74
CA PHE A 391 -0.54 -14.16 -13.62
C PHE A 391 -0.04 -12.74 -13.92
N GLU A 392 1.22 -12.61 -14.35
CA GLU A 392 1.79 -11.32 -14.70
C GLU A 392 1.19 -10.74 -15.97
N HIS A 393 0.81 -11.58 -16.93
CA HIS A 393 0.10 -11.12 -18.13
C HIS A 393 -1.25 -10.47 -17.77
N GLU A 394 -2.06 -11.09 -16.90
CA GLU A 394 -3.31 -10.47 -16.45
C GLU A 394 -3.06 -9.14 -15.72
N LEU A 395 -2.00 -9.02 -14.91
CA LEU A 395 -1.58 -7.76 -14.30
C LEU A 395 -1.20 -6.68 -15.33
N MET A 396 -0.40 -7.03 -16.35
CA MET A 396 -0.02 -6.12 -17.44
C MET A 396 -1.25 -5.62 -18.22
N HIS A 397 -2.28 -6.44 -18.34
CA HIS A 397 -3.53 -6.04 -18.98
C HIS A 397 -4.45 -5.20 -18.09
N ILE A 398 -4.36 -5.33 -16.75
CA ILE A 398 -4.98 -4.36 -15.84
C ILE A 398 -4.39 -2.97 -16.09
N GLU A 399 -3.05 -2.86 -16.17
CA GLU A 399 -2.39 -1.59 -16.53
C GLU A 399 -2.85 -1.10 -17.91
N THR A 400 -2.96 -2.01 -18.88
CA THR A 400 -3.46 -1.68 -20.23
C THR A 400 -4.84 -1.08 -20.23
N LEU A 401 -5.78 -1.73 -19.56
CA LEU A 401 -7.15 -1.23 -19.44
C LEU A 401 -7.22 0.10 -18.69
N LEU A 402 -6.44 0.27 -17.62
CA LEU A 402 -6.42 1.50 -16.85
C LEU A 402 -5.94 2.69 -17.70
N TYR A 403 -4.85 2.57 -18.48
CA TYR A 403 -4.42 3.69 -19.32
C TYR A 403 -5.36 3.93 -20.52
N MET A 404 -6.04 2.89 -21.02
CA MET A 404 -7.08 3.05 -22.04
C MET A 404 -8.27 3.84 -21.48
N MET A 405 -8.70 3.50 -20.26
CA MET A 405 -9.78 4.19 -19.54
C MET A 405 -9.46 5.67 -19.29
N LEU A 406 -8.21 6.03 -19.01
CA LEU A 406 -7.81 7.44 -18.89
C LEU A 406 -8.12 8.25 -20.17
N GLN A 407 -8.22 7.60 -21.33
CA GLN A 407 -8.56 8.25 -22.60
C GLN A 407 -10.06 8.28 -22.89
N SER A 408 -10.88 7.60 -22.08
CA SER A 408 -12.34 7.58 -22.20
C SER A 408 -12.98 8.58 -21.22
N ASP A 409 -14.00 9.30 -21.69
CA ASP A 409 -14.83 10.18 -20.87
C ASP A 409 -15.94 9.46 -20.10
N ARG A 410 -16.10 8.15 -20.33
CA ARG A 410 -17.13 7.31 -19.69
C ARG A 410 -16.62 6.48 -18.51
N THR A 411 -15.32 6.52 -18.23
CA THR A 411 -14.70 5.79 -17.12
C THR A 411 -15.31 6.20 -15.79
N LEU A 412 -15.79 5.21 -15.02
CA LEU A 412 -16.28 5.41 -13.67
C LEU A 412 -15.11 5.33 -12.67
N PRO A 413 -15.14 6.15 -11.59
CA PRO A 413 -14.14 6.05 -10.55
C PRO A 413 -14.21 4.71 -9.81
N PRO A 414 -13.10 4.23 -9.22
CA PRO A 414 -13.11 2.97 -8.47
C PRO A 414 -14.16 3.01 -7.34
N PRO A 415 -15.14 2.09 -7.32
CA PRO A 415 -16.38 2.19 -6.52
C PRO A 415 -16.17 2.06 -5.01
N HIS A 416 -15.04 1.47 -4.59
CA HIS A 416 -14.73 1.15 -3.20
C HIS A 416 -13.64 2.04 -2.63
N THR A 417 -13.43 3.21 -3.24
CA THR A 417 -12.42 4.19 -2.80
C THR A 417 -13.08 5.53 -2.54
N VAL A 418 -12.59 6.24 -1.53
CA VAL A 418 -12.99 7.63 -1.30
C VAL A 418 -12.35 8.50 -2.38
N GLN A 419 -13.13 9.39 -2.99
CA GLN A 419 -12.59 10.36 -3.93
C GLN A 419 -11.53 11.23 -3.22
N PRO A 420 -10.30 11.32 -3.74
CA PRO A 420 -9.26 12.14 -3.11
C PRO A 420 -9.63 13.63 -3.09
N ASP A 421 -9.35 14.31 -1.97
CA ASP A 421 -9.36 15.77 -1.91
C ASP A 421 -8.09 16.31 -2.58
N PHE A 422 -8.13 16.42 -3.91
CA PHE A 422 -6.97 16.83 -4.70
C PHE A 422 -6.45 18.23 -4.33
N ALA A 423 -7.32 19.14 -3.87
CA ALA A 423 -6.90 20.47 -3.46
C ALA A 423 -6.08 20.41 -2.16
N LYS A 424 -6.56 19.67 -1.16
CA LYS A 424 -5.82 19.45 0.08
C LYS A 424 -4.52 18.69 -0.15
N LEU A 425 -4.53 17.66 -0.99
CA LEU A 425 -3.33 16.91 -1.37
C LEU A 425 -2.30 17.81 -2.07
N ALA A 426 -2.73 18.70 -2.96
CA ALA A 426 -1.86 19.67 -3.62
C ALA A 426 -1.22 20.64 -2.61
N GLN A 427 -2.00 21.13 -1.64
CA GLN A 427 -1.48 21.99 -0.57
C GLN A 427 -0.41 21.27 0.25
N GLN A 428 -0.68 20.03 0.67
CA GLN A 428 0.28 19.22 1.43
C GLN A 428 1.55 18.95 0.63
N ALA A 429 1.42 18.60 -0.66
CA ALA A 429 2.55 18.39 -1.54
C ALA A 429 3.40 19.66 -1.70
N HIS A 430 2.75 20.82 -1.84
CA HIS A 430 3.42 22.12 -1.93
C HIS A 430 4.21 22.46 -0.66
N GLU A 431 3.59 22.26 0.51
CA GLU A 431 4.23 22.49 1.82
C GLU A 431 5.41 21.54 2.06
N ALA A 432 5.35 20.32 1.53
CA ALA A 432 6.40 19.30 1.63
C ALA A 432 7.47 19.40 0.51
N ARG A 433 7.43 20.42 -0.36
CA ARG A 433 8.37 20.55 -1.49
C ARG A 433 9.81 20.60 -0.99
N VAL A 434 10.64 19.77 -1.62
CA VAL A 434 12.10 19.81 -1.47
C VAL A 434 12.75 20.13 -2.82
N PRO A 435 13.90 20.83 -2.83
CA PRO A 435 14.64 21.05 -4.06
C PRO A 435 15.00 19.74 -4.76
N ASN A 436 14.82 19.67 -6.08
CA ASN A 436 15.25 18.50 -6.87
C ASN A 436 16.75 18.56 -7.13
N GLN A 437 17.52 18.03 -6.18
CA GLN A 437 18.98 18.07 -6.21
C GLN A 437 19.56 17.05 -7.19
N TRP A 438 20.74 17.39 -7.72
CA TRP A 438 21.56 16.49 -8.51
C TRP A 438 22.48 15.69 -7.60
N PHE A 439 22.31 14.37 -7.57
CA PHE A 439 23.11 13.43 -6.80
C PHE A 439 24.19 12.80 -7.68
N ASP A 440 25.40 12.70 -7.15
CA ASP A 440 26.49 11.97 -7.80
C ASP A 440 26.30 10.46 -7.63
N VAL A 441 26.27 9.74 -8.75
CA VAL A 441 26.29 8.27 -8.80
C VAL A 441 27.68 7.86 -9.26
N PRO A 442 28.49 7.22 -8.38
CA PRO A 442 29.84 6.84 -8.74
C PRO A 442 29.84 5.74 -9.81
N GLU A 443 30.95 5.65 -10.54
CA GLU A 443 31.22 4.51 -11.40
C GLU A 443 31.13 3.22 -10.58
N GLN A 444 30.41 2.22 -11.09
CA GLN A 444 30.27 0.94 -10.43
C GLN A 444 29.94 -0.18 -11.41
N THR A 445 30.37 -1.37 -11.06
CA THR A 445 29.87 -2.60 -11.67
C THR A 445 28.57 -3.00 -10.98
N ILE A 446 27.53 -3.24 -11.78
CA ILE A 446 26.24 -3.72 -11.31
C ILE A 446 25.91 -5.07 -11.95
N THR A 447 25.12 -5.84 -11.23
CA THR A 447 24.51 -7.08 -11.72
C THR A 447 23.10 -6.77 -12.22
N LEU A 448 22.77 -7.24 -13.42
CA LEU A 448 21.49 -7.08 -14.09
C LEU A 448 20.90 -8.45 -14.40
N GLY A 449 19.57 -8.53 -14.35
CA GLY A 449 18.84 -9.77 -14.64
C GLY A 449 18.92 -10.78 -13.51
N MET A 450 18.51 -12.00 -13.81
CA MET A 450 18.53 -13.14 -12.90
C MET A 450 18.76 -14.45 -13.65
N ASP A 451 19.17 -15.49 -12.91
CA ASP A 451 19.29 -16.83 -13.46
C ASP A 451 18.06 -17.69 -13.13
N ASP A 452 17.30 -18.04 -14.15
CA ASP A 452 16.18 -18.99 -14.10
C ASP A 452 16.27 -19.94 -15.31
N PRO A 453 17.04 -21.05 -15.22
CA PRO A 453 17.29 -21.94 -16.35
C PRO A 453 16.04 -22.71 -16.76
N GLU A 454 15.79 -22.82 -18.08
CA GLU A 454 14.59 -23.47 -18.63
C GLU A 454 14.51 -24.99 -18.42
N ASP A 455 15.53 -25.62 -17.83
CA ASP A 455 15.60 -27.07 -17.62
C ASP A 455 14.54 -27.62 -16.63
N GLY A 456 13.91 -26.74 -15.85
CA GLY A 456 12.79 -27.06 -14.98
C GLY A 456 13.16 -27.85 -13.73
N THR A 457 14.45 -27.89 -13.36
CA THR A 457 14.93 -28.79 -12.29
C THR A 457 14.80 -28.23 -10.88
N ASP A 458 14.72 -26.90 -10.73
CA ASP A 458 14.73 -26.20 -9.44
C ASP A 458 13.40 -25.46 -9.20
N ASN A 459 12.54 -26.05 -8.37
CA ASN A 459 11.25 -25.48 -7.97
C ASN A 459 11.37 -24.34 -6.95
N SER A 460 12.57 -24.08 -6.41
CA SER A 460 12.79 -23.00 -5.44
C SER A 460 13.08 -21.64 -6.09
N ARG A 461 13.26 -21.60 -7.41
CA ARG A 461 13.61 -20.36 -8.13
C ARG A 461 12.38 -19.53 -8.45
N HIS A 462 12.51 -18.22 -8.23
CA HIS A 462 11.55 -17.24 -8.70
C HIS A 462 11.51 -17.20 -10.24
N PHE A 463 10.36 -16.81 -10.76
CA PHE A 463 10.15 -16.60 -12.19
C PHE A 463 10.83 -15.31 -12.67
N GLY A 464 11.35 -15.33 -13.89
CA GLY A 464 11.79 -14.15 -14.62
C GLY A 464 11.49 -14.31 -16.11
N TRP A 465 11.10 -13.21 -16.77
CA TRP A 465 10.87 -13.19 -18.22
C TRP A 465 12.15 -13.49 -18.99
N ASP A 466 12.01 -13.98 -20.23
CA ASP A 466 13.13 -14.30 -21.12
C ASP A 466 14.10 -13.13 -21.29
N ASN A 467 13.60 -11.89 -21.39
CA ASN A 467 14.38 -10.66 -21.51
C ASN A 467 15.08 -10.21 -20.21
N GLU A 468 14.76 -10.82 -19.07
CA GLU A 468 15.39 -10.59 -17.76
C GLU A 468 16.52 -11.59 -17.47
N LYS A 469 16.76 -12.52 -18.40
CA LYS A 469 17.73 -13.61 -18.28
C LYS A 469 18.77 -13.53 -19.40
N PRO A 470 19.99 -14.06 -19.20
CA PRO A 470 20.55 -14.50 -17.92
C PRO A 470 21.02 -13.32 -17.06
N GLU A 471 21.50 -13.62 -15.85
CA GLU A 471 22.25 -12.66 -15.06
C GLU A 471 23.51 -12.21 -15.81
N ARG A 472 23.81 -10.90 -15.79
CA ARG A 472 25.02 -10.33 -16.38
C ARG A 472 25.57 -9.17 -15.57
N GLN A 473 26.89 -8.97 -15.64
CA GLN A 473 27.54 -7.80 -15.08
C GLN A 473 27.79 -6.73 -16.14
N THR A 474 27.57 -5.47 -15.78
CA THR A 474 27.92 -4.33 -16.61
C THR A 474 28.61 -3.25 -15.79
N LYS A 475 29.57 -2.57 -16.40
CA LYS A 475 30.27 -1.44 -15.79
C LYS A 475 29.59 -0.15 -16.24
N VAL A 476 29.06 0.60 -15.27
CA VAL A 476 28.39 1.88 -15.51
C VAL A 476 29.31 3.01 -15.07
N HIS A 477 29.56 3.98 -15.95
CA HIS A 477 30.39 5.15 -15.68
C HIS A 477 29.76 6.06 -14.60
N ALA A 478 30.53 7.01 -14.05
CA ALA A 478 30.00 7.97 -13.10
C ALA A 478 29.13 9.03 -13.79
N PHE A 479 28.00 9.40 -13.19
CA PHE A 479 27.09 10.42 -13.70
C PHE A 479 26.35 11.10 -12.56
N ARG A 480 25.51 12.10 -12.89
CA ARG A 480 24.62 12.75 -11.94
C ARG A 480 23.18 12.50 -12.31
N ALA A 481 22.31 12.30 -11.33
CA ALA A 481 20.87 12.11 -11.53
C ALA A 481 20.07 12.95 -10.53
N GLN A 482 18.89 13.37 -10.95
CA GLN A 482 17.93 14.04 -10.07
C GLN A 482 17.19 13.04 -9.19
N GLY A 483 16.84 13.46 -7.97
CA GLY A 483 16.22 12.60 -6.95
C GLY A 483 14.73 12.31 -7.15
N ARG A 484 14.06 13.01 -8.07
CA ARG A 484 12.67 12.76 -8.45
C ARG A 484 12.46 12.93 -9.96
N ALA A 485 11.35 12.36 -10.44
CA ALA A 485 10.88 12.54 -11.82
C ALA A 485 10.54 14.01 -12.14
N ILE A 486 10.48 14.32 -13.43
CA ILE A 486 10.01 15.61 -13.97
C ILE A 486 8.55 15.79 -13.55
N THR A 487 8.21 16.95 -12.98
CA THR A 487 6.83 17.24 -12.57
C THR A 487 6.02 17.89 -13.68
N ASN A 488 4.70 17.90 -13.52
CA ASN A 488 3.79 18.66 -14.38
C ASN A 488 4.13 20.18 -14.40
N GLU A 489 4.60 20.75 -13.28
CA GLU A 489 5.05 22.15 -13.21
C GLU A 489 6.28 22.40 -14.09
N GLU A 490 7.31 21.55 -13.99
CA GLU A 490 8.53 21.63 -14.79
C GLU A 490 8.23 21.42 -16.28
N TYR A 491 7.34 20.48 -16.59
CA TYR A 491 6.90 20.24 -17.95
C TYR A 491 6.06 21.41 -18.52
N ALA A 492 5.18 22.02 -17.71
CA ALA A 492 4.46 23.24 -18.10
C ALA A 492 5.41 24.41 -18.40
N GLN A 493 6.49 24.55 -17.62
CA GLN A 493 7.54 25.55 -17.88
C GLN A 493 8.23 25.28 -19.21
N TYR A 494 8.56 24.02 -19.50
CA TYR A 494 9.14 23.62 -20.77
C TYR A 494 8.22 23.98 -21.95
N LEU A 495 6.95 23.58 -21.90
CA LEU A 495 5.98 23.89 -22.96
C LEU A 495 5.84 25.40 -23.18
N TYR A 496 5.61 26.16 -22.10
CA TYR A 496 5.40 27.59 -22.16
C TYR A 496 6.62 28.35 -22.70
N ASN A 497 7.81 28.09 -22.15
CA ASN A 497 9.03 28.80 -22.53
C ASN A 497 9.50 28.42 -23.95
N SER A 498 9.22 27.20 -24.37
CA SER A 498 9.55 26.70 -25.72
C SER A 498 8.46 26.97 -26.76
N LYS A 499 7.35 27.60 -26.35
CA LYS A 499 6.17 27.89 -27.20
C LYS A 499 5.59 26.65 -27.88
N ILE A 500 5.57 25.53 -27.15
CA ILE A 500 4.97 24.29 -27.60
C ILE A 500 3.48 24.32 -27.24
N GLU A 501 2.63 24.28 -28.25
CA GLU A 501 1.16 24.33 -28.08
C GLU A 501 0.56 22.95 -27.80
N HIS A 502 1.22 21.89 -28.26
CA HIS A 502 0.76 20.51 -28.04
C HIS A 502 0.93 20.11 -26.58
N ILE A 503 -0.15 19.60 -25.97
CA ILE A 503 -0.15 19.06 -24.61
C ILE A 503 -0.05 17.53 -24.66
N PRO A 504 0.51 16.88 -23.63
CA PRO A 504 0.69 15.43 -23.64
C PRO A 504 -0.66 14.72 -23.56
N ALA A 505 -0.74 13.48 -24.04
CA ALA A 505 -1.98 12.70 -24.06
C ALA A 505 -2.59 12.46 -22.66
N SER A 506 -1.79 12.60 -21.60
CA SER A 506 -2.24 12.55 -20.20
C SER A 506 -2.97 13.81 -19.74
N TRP A 507 -2.90 14.91 -20.51
CA TRP A 507 -3.57 16.17 -20.21
C TRP A 507 -4.81 16.37 -21.09
N SER A 508 -5.61 17.36 -20.73
CA SER A 508 -6.78 17.84 -21.47
C SER A 508 -6.89 19.37 -21.33
N SER A 509 -7.34 20.05 -22.39
CA SER A 509 -7.60 21.50 -22.41
C SER A 509 -9.10 21.85 -22.42
N VAL A 510 -9.97 20.86 -22.16
CA VAL A 510 -11.42 21.02 -22.30
C VAL A 510 -11.97 21.92 -21.19
N THR A 511 -12.60 23.04 -21.59
CA THR A 511 -13.22 24.02 -20.68
C THR A 511 -14.71 23.80 -20.41
N ASN A 512 -15.34 22.73 -20.90
CA ASN A 512 -16.78 22.50 -20.69
C ASN A 512 -17.07 21.28 -19.83
N ALA A 513 -17.69 21.56 -18.68
CA ALA A 513 -18.57 20.61 -18.01
C ALA A 513 -19.80 20.35 -18.91
N TYR A 514 -19.99 19.06 -19.25
CA TYR A 514 -21.17 18.38 -19.81
C TYR A 514 -21.39 18.33 -21.34
N THR A 515 -21.68 17.08 -21.77
CA THR A 515 -22.34 16.55 -22.98
C THR A 515 -21.51 16.19 -24.22
N ASN A 516 -21.45 14.86 -24.44
CA ASN A 516 -21.52 14.10 -25.69
C ASN A 516 -20.68 14.52 -26.90
N GLY A 517 -19.73 13.63 -27.24
CA GLY A 517 -19.52 13.19 -28.62
C GLY A 517 -18.69 14.13 -29.48
N ALA A 518 -17.36 14.08 -29.33
CA ALA A 518 -16.47 14.36 -30.44
C ALA A 518 -15.16 13.57 -30.28
N THR A 519 -14.91 12.71 -31.26
CA THR A 519 -13.71 11.90 -31.47
C THR A 519 -12.41 12.71 -31.41
N ASN A 520 -11.50 12.37 -30.49
CA ASN A 520 -10.12 12.87 -30.52
C ASN A 520 -9.22 11.86 -31.21
N GLY A 521 -8.97 12.10 -32.50
CA GLY A 521 -7.99 11.35 -33.28
C GLY A 521 -7.48 12.20 -34.43
N SER A 522 -6.47 13.02 -34.18
CA SER A 522 -5.60 13.50 -35.26
C SER A 522 -4.16 13.62 -34.73
N HIS A 523 -3.33 12.68 -35.18
CA HIS A 523 -1.89 12.72 -35.06
C HIS A 523 -1.32 13.77 -36.01
N ALA A 524 -0.29 14.49 -35.56
CA ALA A 524 0.68 15.12 -36.45
C ALA A 524 2.08 14.97 -35.82
N ASN A 525 2.89 14.06 -36.38
CA ASN A 525 4.33 14.01 -36.15
C ASN A 525 4.96 15.27 -36.75
N GLY A 526 5.46 16.16 -35.90
CA GLY A 526 6.15 17.39 -36.29
C GLY A 526 7.49 17.50 -35.59
N ASN A 527 8.54 16.93 -36.19
CA ASN A 527 9.93 17.20 -35.80
C ASN A 527 10.23 18.70 -36.00
N SER A 528 10.48 19.44 -34.91
CA SER A 528 11.07 20.78 -34.99
C SER A 528 12.33 20.84 -34.11
N ASN A 529 13.49 20.76 -34.78
CA ASN A 529 14.80 20.98 -34.18
C ASN A 529 15.00 22.48 -33.94
N GLY A 530 14.82 22.93 -32.70
CA GLY A 530 15.17 24.28 -32.25
C GLY A 530 16.26 24.24 -31.18
N TYR A 531 17.53 24.39 -31.57
CA TYR A 531 18.60 24.64 -30.62
C TYR A 531 18.53 26.10 -30.14
N SER A 532 18.37 26.31 -28.84
CA SER A 532 18.60 27.60 -28.19
C SER A 532 19.51 27.42 -26.97
N ASN A 533 20.75 27.90 -27.10
CA ASN A 533 21.73 28.02 -26.02
C ASN A 533 21.28 29.13 -25.05
N GLY A 534 20.87 28.77 -23.84
CA GLY A 534 20.48 29.70 -22.79
C GLY A 534 21.14 29.36 -21.46
N ASN A 535 22.25 30.04 -21.17
CA ASN A 535 22.97 29.97 -19.90
C ASN A 535 22.25 30.86 -18.87
N GLY A 536 21.89 30.33 -17.69
CA GLY A 536 21.50 31.16 -16.53
C GLY A 536 20.11 30.89 -15.96
N HIS A 537 20.09 30.20 -14.81
CA HIS A 537 18.95 29.92 -13.96
C HIS A 537 18.16 31.18 -13.54
N HIS A 538 16.97 31.36 -14.11
CA HIS A 538 15.77 31.84 -13.42
C HIS A 538 14.57 31.42 -14.28
N ALA A 539 13.99 30.25 -14.00
CA ALA A 539 12.74 29.85 -14.63
C ALA A 539 11.66 30.86 -14.21
N SER A 540 11.21 31.69 -15.14
CA SER A 540 10.03 32.53 -14.95
C SER A 540 8.85 31.62 -14.62
N GLN A 541 8.13 31.92 -13.53
CA GLN A 541 6.89 31.21 -13.19
C GLN A 541 5.96 31.17 -14.40
N VAL A 542 5.39 30.00 -14.68
CA VAL A 542 4.37 29.84 -15.71
C VAL A 542 3.17 30.69 -15.30
N PRO A 543 2.65 31.58 -16.16
CA PRO A 543 1.49 32.38 -15.83
C PRO A 543 0.28 31.50 -15.49
N ASP A 544 -0.54 31.90 -14.52
CA ASP A 544 -1.77 31.19 -14.16
C ASP A 544 -2.69 30.96 -15.37
N SER A 545 -2.68 31.90 -16.32
CA SER A 545 -3.45 31.81 -17.56
C SER A 545 -3.06 30.61 -18.44
N PHE A 546 -1.82 30.11 -18.35
CA PHE A 546 -1.41 28.90 -19.05
C PHE A 546 -1.88 27.63 -18.34
N ILE A 547 -2.08 27.66 -17.03
CA ILE A 547 -2.42 26.48 -16.22
C ILE A 547 -3.94 26.31 -16.08
N GLN A 548 -4.67 27.42 -16.02
CA GLN A 548 -6.09 27.47 -15.60
C GLN A 548 -7.04 26.60 -16.45
N ASP A 549 -6.75 26.42 -17.73
CA ASP A 549 -7.58 25.68 -18.69
C ASP A 549 -7.11 24.23 -18.92
N LYS A 550 -6.10 23.77 -18.17
CA LYS A 550 -5.52 22.43 -18.34
C LYS A 550 -5.86 21.51 -17.18
N PHE A 551 -6.02 20.24 -17.51
CA PHE A 551 -6.40 19.18 -16.59
C PHE A 551 -5.52 17.96 -16.82
N VAL A 552 -5.19 17.23 -15.75
CA VAL A 552 -4.60 15.90 -15.81
C VAL A 552 -5.73 14.88 -15.82
N LYS A 553 -5.68 13.92 -16.75
CA LYS A 553 -6.62 12.81 -16.82
C LYS A 553 -6.30 11.81 -15.72
N THR A 554 -7.31 11.42 -14.95
CA THR A 554 -7.19 10.42 -13.88
C THR A 554 -8.36 9.45 -13.93
N VAL A 555 -8.25 8.32 -13.22
CA VAL A 555 -9.38 7.40 -13.02
C VAL A 555 -10.52 8.01 -12.20
N TYR A 556 -10.31 9.16 -11.57
CA TYR A 556 -11.35 9.96 -10.89
C TYR A 556 -11.88 11.10 -11.76
N GLY A 557 -11.59 11.07 -13.07
CA GLY A 557 -11.93 12.14 -14.02
C GLY A 557 -10.83 13.20 -14.15
N LEU A 558 -11.21 14.37 -14.66
CA LEU A 558 -10.29 15.48 -14.90
C LEU A 558 -9.93 16.20 -13.60
N VAL A 559 -8.64 16.24 -13.28
CA VAL A 559 -8.10 17.02 -12.15
C VAL A 559 -7.46 18.29 -12.68
N PRO A 560 -7.87 19.50 -12.22
CA PRO A 560 -7.23 20.74 -12.64
C PRO A 560 -5.71 20.70 -12.47
N LEU A 561 -4.95 21.13 -13.48
CA LEU A 561 -3.48 21.06 -13.49
C LEU A 561 -2.86 21.76 -12.28
N LYS A 562 -3.48 22.85 -11.79
CA LYS A 562 -3.08 23.56 -10.57
C LYS A 562 -3.04 22.68 -9.31
N TYR A 563 -3.79 21.59 -9.27
CA TYR A 563 -3.78 20.62 -8.15
C TYR A 563 -2.84 19.44 -8.39
N ALA A 564 -2.22 19.35 -9.57
CA ALA A 564 -1.37 18.25 -9.99
C ALA A 564 0.07 18.70 -10.34
N LEU A 565 0.44 19.93 -10.02
CA LEU A 565 1.74 20.54 -10.38
C LEU A 565 2.94 19.74 -9.87
N ASP A 566 2.82 19.13 -8.69
CA ASP A 566 3.88 18.34 -8.05
C ASP A 566 3.90 16.86 -8.48
N TRP A 567 2.94 16.43 -9.28
CA TRP A 567 2.90 15.04 -9.75
C TRP A 567 3.91 14.83 -10.87
N PRO A 568 4.49 13.62 -11.00
CA PRO A 568 5.25 13.25 -12.19
C PRO A 568 4.40 13.43 -13.45
N VAL A 569 4.98 14.04 -14.48
CA VAL A 569 4.32 14.16 -15.79
C VAL A 569 4.32 12.79 -16.50
N PHE A 570 3.21 12.48 -17.17
CA PHE A 570 3.11 11.31 -18.06
C PHE A 570 3.07 11.79 -19.51
N ALA A 571 4.11 11.50 -20.28
CA ALA A 571 4.25 11.91 -21.68
C ALA A 571 5.05 10.87 -22.48
N SER A 572 5.10 11.02 -23.80
CA SER A 572 5.90 10.15 -24.67
C SER A 572 7.40 10.27 -24.40
N TYR A 573 8.18 9.30 -24.88
CA TYR A 573 9.64 9.34 -24.77
C TYR A 573 10.22 10.64 -25.35
N ASP A 574 9.81 11.03 -26.56
CA ASP A 574 10.34 12.22 -27.25
C ASP A 574 10.00 13.51 -26.51
N GLU A 575 8.77 13.62 -25.98
CA GLU A 575 8.35 14.76 -25.15
C GLU A 575 9.20 14.88 -23.88
N LEU A 576 9.43 13.76 -23.18
CA LEU A 576 10.23 13.74 -21.97
C LEU A 576 11.72 13.95 -22.26
N ALA A 577 12.24 13.43 -23.36
CA ALA A 577 13.61 13.64 -23.79
C ALA A 577 13.85 15.12 -24.15
N GLY A 578 12.91 15.75 -24.85
CA GLY A 578 12.95 17.19 -25.14
C GLY A 578 12.92 18.05 -23.87
N CYS A 579 12.02 17.73 -22.93
CA CYS A 579 11.97 18.41 -21.64
C CYS A 579 13.25 18.21 -20.83
N ALA A 580 13.78 16.99 -20.75
CA ALA A 580 15.02 16.70 -20.04
C ALA A 580 16.20 17.48 -20.64
N ALA A 581 16.30 17.56 -21.97
CA ALA A 581 17.31 18.36 -22.66
C ALA A 581 17.18 19.85 -22.35
N TRP A 582 15.95 20.39 -22.36
CA TRP A 582 15.68 21.78 -21.97
C TRP A 582 16.08 22.08 -20.51
N MET A 583 15.89 21.11 -19.61
CA MET A 583 16.32 21.18 -18.20
C MET A 583 17.84 20.98 -18.02
N GLY A 584 18.60 20.79 -19.10
CA GLY A 584 20.06 20.59 -19.08
C GLY A 584 20.51 19.16 -18.78
N GLY A 585 19.64 18.17 -18.99
CA GLY A 585 19.91 16.75 -18.77
C GLY A 585 19.53 15.86 -19.97
N ARG A 586 19.36 14.57 -19.71
CA ARG A 586 18.83 13.57 -20.65
C ARG A 586 18.16 12.44 -19.88
N ILE A 587 17.40 11.61 -20.58
CA ILE A 587 16.88 10.36 -20.01
C ILE A 587 18.06 9.40 -19.74
N PRO A 588 18.15 8.80 -18.53
CA PRO A 588 19.19 7.81 -18.23
C PRO A 588 19.00 6.54 -19.06
N THR A 589 20.09 5.83 -19.36
CA THR A 589 19.98 4.48 -19.94
C THR A 589 19.41 3.51 -18.90
N PHE A 590 19.01 2.31 -19.35
CA PHE A 590 18.56 1.24 -18.46
C PHE A 590 19.62 0.90 -17.40
N GLU A 591 20.89 0.77 -17.79
CA GLU A 591 22.00 0.47 -16.90
C GLU A 591 22.25 1.60 -15.90
N GLU A 592 22.15 2.86 -16.31
CA GLU A 592 22.27 4.02 -15.42
C GLU A 592 21.13 4.04 -14.40
N ALA A 593 19.89 3.83 -14.82
CA ALA A 593 18.75 3.74 -13.90
C ALA A 593 18.93 2.62 -12.88
N LYS A 594 19.39 1.44 -13.30
CA LYS A 594 19.71 0.32 -12.40
C LYS A 594 20.89 0.64 -11.47
N SER A 595 21.88 1.39 -11.94
CA SER A 595 23.02 1.88 -11.14
C SER A 595 22.58 2.81 -10.01
N ILE A 596 21.60 3.69 -10.24
CA ILE A 596 20.99 4.56 -9.21
C ILE A 596 20.43 3.68 -8.08
N TYR A 597 19.58 2.71 -8.40
CA TYR A 597 18.97 1.84 -7.39
C TYR A 597 20.02 1.02 -6.62
N ALA A 598 21.00 0.46 -7.32
CA ALA A 598 22.09 -0.28 -6.68
C ALA A 598 22.90 0.61 -5.73
N HIS A 599 23.16 1.86 -6.10
CA HIS A 599 23.87 2.83 -5.25
C HIS A 599 23.11 3.11 -3.96
N VAL A 600 21.83 3.46 -4.06
CA VAL A 600 20.96 3.77 -2.92
C VAL A 600 20.84 2.56 -1.99
N ASN A 601 20.68 1.35 -2.53
CA ASN A 601 20.61 0.14 -1.72
C ASN A 601 21.90 -0.13 -0.93
N LYS A 602 23.07 0.11 -1.53
CA LYS A 602 24.37 0.00 -0.82
C LYS A 602 24.47 1.02 0.32
N GLN A 603 24.03 2.27 0.08
CA GLN A 603 24.04 3.31 1.12
C GLN A 603 23.14 2.94 2.31
N LYS A 604 21.91 2.49 2.05
CA LYS A 604 20.97 2.07 3.11
C LYS A 604 21.53 0.92 3.97
N ARG A 605 22.19 -0.06 3.34
CA ARG A 605 22.86 -1.16 4.07
C ARG A 605 23.99 -0.64 4.96
N ALA A 606 24.86 0.22 4.43
CA ALA A 606 25.95 0.80 5.19
C ALA A 606 25.47 1.67 6.37
N GLU A 607 24.35 2.38 6.21
CA GLU A 607 23.72 3.15 7.28
C GLU A 607 23.16 2.25 8.39
N ALA A 608 22.50 1.14 8.02
CA ALA A 608 22.03 0.14 8.98
C ALA A 608 23.19 -0.47 9.79
N GLU A 609 24.29 -0.83 9.12
CA GLU A 609 25.50 -1.38 9.76
C GLU A 609 26.20 -0.36 10.70
N ARG A 610 26.24 0.92 10.31
CA ARG A 610 26.77 2.00 11.17
C ARG A 610 25.90 2.28 12.39
N THR A 611 24.60 2.06 12.28
CA THR A 611 23.66 2.23 13.39
C THR A 611 23.79 1.09 14.39
N LEU A 612 23.97 -0.15 13.91
CA LEU A 612 24.23 -1.34 14.73
C LEU A 612 25.58 -1.28 15.48
N SER A 613 26.61 -0.67 14.90
CA SER A 613 27.93 -0.56 15.56
C SER A 613 28.01 0.51 16.66
N LYS A 614 27.04 1.44 16.72
CA LYS A 614 26.97 2.46 17.79
C LYS A 614 26.21 1.98 19.04
N THR A 615 25.45 0.89 18.96
CA THR A 615 24.59 0.38 20.05
C THR A 615 25.21 -0.75 20.87
N VAL A 616 26.52 -1.01 20.73
CA VAL A 616 27.28 -1.81 21.70
C VAL A 616 28.13 -0.88 22.58
N PRO A 617 27.62 -0.33 23.69
CA PRO A 617 28.49 0.05 24.78
C PRO A 617 29.12 -1.24 25.30
N ALA A 618 30.44 -1.30 25.26
CA ALA A 618 31.21 -2.29 26.00
C ALA A 618 30.85 -2.15 27.49
N VAL A 619 29.97 -3.02 28.00
CA VAL A 619 29.82 -3.25 29.43
C VAL A 619 30.80 -4.37 29.79
N ASN A 620 32.08 -4.00 29.87
CA ASN A 620 33.08 -4.72 30.65
C ASN A 620 33.62 -3.71 31.66
N GLY A 621 33.32 -3.94 32.94
CA GLY A 621 33.77 -3.13 34.07
C GLY A 621 32.91 -3.37 35.29
#